data_AF-A0A811Y769-F1
#
_entry.id   AF-A0A811Y769-F1
#
_cell.length_a   1.000
_cell.length_b   1.000
_cell.length_c   1.000
_cell.angle_alpha   90.00
_cell.angle_beta   90.00
_cell.angle_gamma   90.00
#
_symmetry.space_group_name_H-M   'P 1'
#
loop_
_entity.id
_entity.type
_entity.pdbx_description
1 polymer ?
#
loop_
_entity_poly.entity_id
_entity_poly.type
_entity_poly.pdbx_seq_one_letter_code
_entity_poly.pdbx_strand_id
1 'polypeptide(L)'
;MALKVKKEASAPPKAEAAAKAKALKAKKVVLKGHLHSDDPRPCISEGSPNILKRASPRRNKLDHYAIIKFPLTTESAMKKIEDNHTLVFIVDFKAIKHQIKQAVKKL
;
A
#
# COMPACT_ATOMS: atom_id res chain seq x y z
N MET A 1 72.79 -31.35 -43.37
CA MET A 1 71.94 -31.86 -44.48
C MET A 1 70.56 -32.19 -43.93
N ALA A 2 69.57 -32.08 -44.80
CA ALA A 2 68.14 -31.97 -44.52
C ALA A 2 67.47 -33.19 -43.84
N LEU A 3 66.31 -32.91 -43.24
CA LEU A 3 64.99 -33.58 -43.36
C LEU A 3 64.30 -33.72 -41.98
N LYS A 4 63.22 -32.99 -41.68
CA LYS A 4 61.80 -33.15 -42.08
C LYS A 4 61.01 -34.08 -41.13
N VAL A 5 60.19 -33.44 -40.28
CA VAL A 5 58.81 -33.78 -39.84
C VAL A 5 58.51 -35.16 -39.20
N LYS A 6 58.03 -35.11 -37.95
CA LYS A 6 56.81 -35.80 -37.43
C LYS A 6 56.20 -34.88 -36.35
N LYS A 7 55.08 -34.19 -36.59
CA LYS A 7 53.67 -34.63 -36.50
C LYS A 7 53.24 -34.98 -35.07
N GLU A 8 52.50 -34.08 -34.42
CA GLU A 8 51.21 -34.37 -33.77
C GLU A 8 50.47 -33.12 -33.27
N ALA A 9 49.15 -33.27 -33.08
CA ALA A 9 48.17 -32.37 -32.50
C ALA A 9 47.52 -31.30 -33.41
N SER A 10 46.44 -31.68 -34.11
CA SER A 10 45.24 -30.84 -34.17
C SER A 10 43.99 -31.72 -34.18
N ALA A 11 43.18 -31.63 -33.13
CA ALA A 11 41.86 -32.24 -33.08
C ALA A 11 41.02 -31.82 -34.31
N PRO A 12 40.09 -32.66 -34.79
CA PRO A 12 39.39 -32.39 -36.03
C PRO A 12 38.62 -31.06 -35.94
N PRO A 13 38.69 -30.18 -36.97
CA PRO A 13 38.06 -28.85 -36.98
C PRO A 13 36.54 -28.90 -36.74
N LYS A 14 35.94 -30.08 -36.87
CA LYS A 14 34.54 -30.38 -36.59
C LYS A 14 34.18 -30.30 -35.10
N ALA A 15 35.09 -30.65 -34.19
CA ALA A 15 34.85 -30.66 -32.74
C ALA A 15 34.90 -29.24 -32.14
N GLU A 16 35.83 -28.41 -32.60
CA GLU A 16 35.96 -27.01 -32.17
C GLU A 16 34.80 -26.15 -32.69
N ALA A 17 34.35 -26.40 -33.93
CA ALA A 17 33.16 -25.76 -34.50
C ALA A 17 31.87 -26.16 -33.75
N ALA A 18 31.73 -27.42 -33.34
CA ALA A 18 30.60 -27.89 -32.55
C ALA A 18 30.61 -27.32 -31.11
N ALA A 19 31.78 -27.17 -30.50
CA ALA A 19 31.93 -26.53 -29.18
C ALA A 19 31.61 -25.04 -29.23
N LYS A 20 32.09 -24.32 -30.26
CA LYS A 20 31.74 -22.92 -30.51
C LYS A 20 30.24 -22.76 -30.77
N ALA A 21 29.63 -23.64 -31.56
CA ALA A 21 28.19 -23.62 -31.80
C ALA A 21 27.36 -23.88 -30.53
N LYS A 22 27.81 -24.79 -29.65
CA LYS A 22 27.18 -25.04 -28.34
C LYS A 22 27.35 -23.85 -27.40
N ALA A 23 28.52 -23.22 -27.37
CA ALA A 23 28.76 -22.01 -26.57
C ALA A 23 27.92 -20.82 -27.06
N LEU A 24 27.76 -20.65 -28.37
CA LEU A 24 26.89 -19.62 -28.96
C LEU A 24 25.41 -19.89 -28.66
N LYS A 25 24.98 -21.15 -28.65
CA LYS A 25 23.61 -21.54 -28.25
C LYS A 25 23.37 -21.33 -26.76
N ALA A 26 24.33 -21.67 -25.90
CA ALA A 26 24.24 -21.43 -24.47
C ALA A 26 24.18 -19.92 -24.15
N LYS A 27 25.00 -19.10 -24.82
CA LYS A 27 24.93 -17.62 -24.73
C LYS A 27 23.57 -17.08 -25.18
N LYS A 28 22.98 -17.65 -26.25
CA LYS A 28 21.67 -17.25 -26.75
C LYS A 28 20.53 -17.61 -25.78
N VAL A 29 20.64 -18.70 -25.03
CA VAL A 29 19.65 -19.11 -24.01
C VAL A 29 19.79 -18.28 -22.74
N VAL A 30 21.02 -17.92 -22.34
CA VAL A 30 21.28 -17.02 -21.20
C VAL A 30 20.79 -15.59 -21.49
N LEU A 31 20.99 -15.09 -22.72
CA LEU A 31 20.44 -13.80 -23.16
C LEU A 31 18.91 -13.84 -23.32
N LYS A 32 18.35 -15.01 -23.57
CA LYS A 32 16.90 -15.25 -23.62
C LYS A 32 16.40 -15.66 -22.24
N GLY A 33 16.84 -14.92 -21.23
CA GLY A 33 16.38 -15.05 -19.86
C GLY A 33 14.86 -15.07 -19.79
N HIS A 34 14.34 -15.74 -18.76
CA HIS A 34 12.92 -15.78 -18.45
C HIS A 34 12.40 -14.35 -18.41
N LEU A 35 11.66 -13.96 -19.44
CA LEU A 35 10.79 -12.78 -19.40
C LEU A 35 9.68 -13.19 -18.45
N HIS A 36 9.92 -12.98 -17.14
CA HIS A 36 8.80 -12.84 -16.24
C HIS A 36 8.04 -11.65 -16.80
N SER A 37 6.88 -11.91 -17.40
CA SER A 37 5.94 -10.85 -17.73
C SER A 37 5.42 -10.33 -16.40
N ASP A 38 6.26 -9.57 -15.69
CA ASP A 38 5.81 -8.65 -14.68
C ASP A 38 4.96 -7.64 -15.45
N ASP A 39 3.67 -7.91 -15.58
CA ASP A 39 2.71 -6.95 -16.08
C ASP A 39 2.98 -5.64 -15.32
N PRO A 40 3.54 -4.60 -15.98
CA PRO A 40 3.92 -3.40 -15.28
C PRO A 40 2.62 -2.78 -14.81
N ARG A 41 2.35 -2.83 -13.50
CA ARG A 41 1.17 -2.18 -12.93
C ARG A 41 1.18 -0.73 -13.45
N PRO A 42 0.15 -0.29 -14.20
CA PRO A 42 0.13 1.05 -14.74
C PRO A 42 0.31 2.04 -13.60
N CYS A 43 1.18 3.03 -13.76
CA CYS A 43 1.26 4.13 -12.82
C CYS A 43 -0.09 4.86 -12.85
N ILE A 44 -0.94 4.61 -11.86
CA ILE A 44 -2.18 5.34 -11.65
C ILE A 44 -1.75 6.75 -11.23
N SER A 45 -1.82 7.69 -12.16
CA SER A 45 -1.67 9.10 -11.84
C SER A 45 -2.86 9.50 -10.98
N GLU A 46 -2.60 10.05 -9.80
CA GLU A 46 -3.65 10.68 -9.01
C GLU A 46 -4.15 11.89 -9.80
N GLY A 47 -5.35 11.77 -10.38
CA GLY A 47 -5.90 12.80 -11.25
C GLY A 47 -5.99 14.13 -10.50
N SER A 48 -5.36 15.17 -11.06
CA SER A 48 -5.53 16.54 -10.61
C SER A 48 -6.82 17.10 -11.21
N PRO A 49 -7.88 17.36 -10.41
CA PRO A 49 -9.07 17.98 -10.95
C PRO A 49 -8.75 19.44 -11.30
N ASN A 50 -8.78 19.79 -12.58
CA ASN A 50 -8.57 21.16 -13.06
C ASN A 50 -9.66 22.16 -12.58
N ILE A 51 -10.75 21.67 -12.00
CA ILE A 51 -11.89 22.48 -11.54
C ILE A 51 -12.41 21.94 -10.21
N LEU A 52 -12.77 22.86 -9.30
CA LEU A 52 -13.43 22.53 -8.04
C LEU A 52 -14.81 21.89 -8.30
N LYS A 53 -15.06 20.71 -7.73
CA LYS A 53 -16.37 20.03 -7.82
C LYS A 53 -17.49 20.78 -7.08
N ARG A 54 -17.16 21.69 -6.16
CA ARG A 54 -18.12 22.52 -5.39
C ARG A 54 -17.45 23.83 -4.99
N ALA A 55 -18.21 24.92 -5.01
CA ALA A 55 -17.71 26.26 -4.68
C ALA A 55 -17.26 26.42 -3.21
N SER A 56 -17.90 25.73 -2.27
CA SER A 56 -17.60 25.84 -0.83
C SER A 56 -17.48 24.46 -0.16
N PRO A 57 -16.53 24.28 0.79
CA PRO A 57 -16.42 23.07 1.58
C PRO A 57 -17.69 22.77 2.37
N ARG A 58 -17.95 21.48 2.62
CA ARG A 58 -19.04 21.09 3.53
C ARG A 58 -18.65 21.40 4.96
N ARG A 59 -19.58 22.00 5.70
CA ARG A 59 -19.43 22.15 7.15
C ARG A 59 -19.69 20.83 7.85
N ASN A 60 -18.96 20.61 8.96
CA ASN A 60 -19.19 19.47 9.84
C ASN A 60 -20.53 19.68 10.55
N LYS A 61 -21.45 18.72 10.40
CA LYS A 61 -22.78 18.77 11.03
C LYS A 61 -22.80 18.22 12.46
N LEU A 62 -21.76 17.51 12.87
CA LEU A 62 -21.60 16.96 14.21
C LEU A 62 -20.65 17.88 15.00
N ASP A 63 -21.20 18.98 15.48
CA ASP A 63 -20.53 19.86 16.44
C ASP A 63 -20.78 19.41 17.88
N HIS A 64 -20.15 20.06 18.87
CA HIS A 64 -20.20 19.61 20.28
C HIS A 64 -21.62 19.61 20.84
N TYR A 65 -22.43 20.59 20.45
CA TYR A 65 -23.84 20.69 20.85
C TYR A 65 -24.74 19.70 20.12
N ALA A 66 -24.47 19.36 18.84
CA ALA A 66 -25.18 18.26 18.19
C ALA A 66 -24.81 16.90 18.78
N ILE A 67 -23.58 16.73 19.26
CA ILE A 67 -23.12 15.49 19.91
C ILE A 67 -23.86 15.31 21.24
N ILE A 68 -23.78 16.27 22.17
CA ILE A 68 -24.41 16.17 23.49
C ILE A 68 -25.76 16.87 23.46
N LYS A 69 -26.85 16.10 23.52
CA LYS A 69 -28.21 16.65 23.40
C LYS A 69 -28.72 17.21 24.72
N PHE A 70 -28.75 16.37 25.77
CA PHE A 70 -29.16 16.78 27.11
C PHE A 70 -28.63 15.81 28.17
N PRO A 71 -28.43 16.27 29.41
CA PRO A 71 -28.13 15.39 30.53
C PRO A 71 -29.33 14.50 30.86
N LEU A 72 -29.07 13.27 31.28
CA LEU A 72 -30.12 12.38 31.75
C LEU A 72 -30.35 12.64 33.25
N THR A 73 -31.57 13.06 33.61
CA THR A 73 -31.92 13.50 34.97
C THR A 73 -32.84 12.50 35.69
N THR A 74 -32.74 11.21 35.37
CA THR A 74 -33.51 10.16 36.07
C THR A 74 -32.91 9.88 37.45
N GLU A 75 -33.69 9.36 38.39
CA GLU A 75 -33.20 9.00 39.74
C GLU A 75 -31.95 8.11 39.70
N SER A 76 -31.95 7.12 38.81
CA SER A 76 -30.82 6.23 38.57
C SER A 76 -29.58 6.95 38.01
N ALA A 77 -29.76 8.00 37.22
CA ALA A 77 -28.67 8.82 36.71
C ALA A 77 -28.14 9.76 37.79
N MET A 78 -29.02 10.39 38.56
CA MET A 78 -28.65 11.23 39.71
C MET A 78 -27.83 10.43 40.73
N LYS A 79 -28.26 9.20 41.04
CA LYS A 79 -27.51 8.28 41.90
C LYS A 79 -26.10 7.99 41.38
N LYS A 80 -25.92 7.84 40.05
CA LYS A 80 -24.59 7.62 39.44
C LYS A 80 -23.68 8.84 39.48
N ILE A 81 -24.24 10.04 39.58
CA ILE A 81 -23.47 11.29 39.76
C ILE A 81 -22.85 11.30 41.15
N GLU A 82 -23.61 10.89 42.16
CA GLU A 82 -23.19 10.87 43.57
C GLU A 82 -22.23 9.72 43.86
N ASP A 83 -22.61 8.48 43.50
CA ASP A 83 -21.87 7.28 43.90
C ASP A 83 -20.54 7.11 43.15
N ASN A 84 -20.50 7.45 41.86
CA ASN A 84 -19.39 7.11 40.97
C ASN A 84 -18.70 8.33 40.35
N HIS A 85 -19.19 9.55 40.63
CA HIS A 85 -18.72 10.77 39.98
C HIS A 85 -18.81 10.71 38.44
N THR A 86 -19.91 10.13 37.92
CA THR A 86 -20.16 10.00 36.47
C THR A 86 -21.38 10.81 36.03
N LEU A 87 -21.21 11.64 34.99
CA LEU A 87 -22.31 12.34 34.34
C LEU A 87 -22.91 11.46 33.23
N VAL A 88 -24.25 11.39 33.20
CA VAL A 88 -24.97 10.61 32.19
C VAL A 88 -25.62 11.56 31.19
N PHE A 89 -25.33 11.36 29.91
CA PHE A 89 -25.85 12.18 28.81
C PHE A 89 -26.56 11.33 27.77
N ILE A 90 -27.57 11.91 27.12
CA ILE A 90 -28.11 11.39 25.87
C ILE A 90 -27.36 12.05 24.71
N VAL A 91 -26.90 11.22 23.78
CA VAL A 91 -25.92 11.58 22.75
C VAL A 91 -26.47 11.25 21.36
N ASP A 92 -25.93 11.87 20.31
CA ASP A 92 -26.25 11.47 18.94
C ASP A 92 -25.72 10.06 18.60
N PHE A 93 -26.51 9.27 17.87
CA PHE A 93 -26.17 7.90 17.48
C PHE A 93 -24.88 7.81 16.65
N LYS A 94 -24.54 8.87 15.92
CA LYS A 94 -23.33 8.90 15.08
C LYS A 94 -22.06 9.26 15.85
N ALA A 95 -22.16 9.71 17.10
CA ALA A 95 -21.02 10.19 17.86
C ALA A 95 -20.14 9.03 18.38
N ILE A 96 -18.83 9.17 18.20
CA ILE A 96 -17.85 8.20 18.70
C ILE A 96 -17.35 8.62 20.09
N LYS A 97 -16.97 7.67 20.94
CA LYS A 97 -16.46 7.92 22.31
C LYS A 97 -15.41 9.03 22.40
N HIS A 98 -14.49 9.12 21.43
CA HIS A 98 -13.48 10.19 21.38
C HIS A 98 -14.10 11.58 21.17
N GLN A 99 -15.10 11.69 20.29
CA GLN A 99 -15.81 12.94 20.03
C GLN A 99 -16.65 13.36 21.24
N ILE A 100 -17.31 12.40 21.90
CA ILE A 100 -18.07 12.64 23.14
C ILE A 100 -17.15 13.17 24.23
N LYS A 101 -15.99 12.53 24.43
CA LYS A 101 -15.00 12.99 25.41
C LYS A 101 -14.52 14.41 25.10
N GLN A 102 -14.29 14.74 23.82
CA GLN A 102 -13.87 16.09 23.43
C GLN A 102 -14.98 17.12 23.62
N ALA A 103 -16.23 16.77 23.29
CA ALA A 103 -17.39 17.63 23.45
C ALA A 103 -17.63 17.96 24.93
N VAL A 104 -17.64 16.96 25.82
CA VAL A 104 -17.80 17.16 27.28
C VAL A 104 -16.68 18.01 27.87
N LYS A 105 -15.47 17.98 27.28
CA LYS A 105 -14.33 18.75 27.79
C LYS A 105 -14.30 20.20 27.32
N LYS A 106 -15.04 20.51 26.25
CA LYS A 106 -15.08 21.85 25.63
C LYS A 106 -16.32 22.65 26.03
N LEU A 107 -17.43 21.94 26.19
CA LEU A 107 -18.65 22.46 26.79
C LEU A 107 -18.44 22.64 28.29
#